data_AF-A0A0L7LZB9-F1
#
_entry.id   AF-A0A0L7LZB9-F1
#
_cell.length_a   1.000
_cell.length_b   1.000
_cell.length_c   1.000
_cell.angle_alpha   90.00
_cell.angle_beta   90.00
_cell.angle_gamma   90.00
#
_symmetry.space_group_name_H-M   'P 1'
#
loop_
_entity.id
_entity.type
_entity.pdbx_description
1 polymer ?
#
loop_
_entity_poly.entity_id
_entity_poly.type
_entity_poly.pdbx_seq_one_letter_code
_entity_poly.pdbx_strand_id
1 'polypeptide(L)'
;METFNHIDIKKYTREDLLYLRNTNNVLFKMFQKQVDEIACLSSKEQKLCGTLTSINNIINENYTIYCLIHTDGLIGFIKKIFNFMLKDNDISAFCLCYDNPSYKLQNFLKKYFSPCVLIKQPNHFVIFSNYFKNVSIKKVYERISN
;
A
#
# COMPACT_ATOMS: atom_id res chain seq x y z
N MET A 1 -2.76 -1.18 29.37
CA MET A 1 -2.41 -1.62 28.01
C MET A 1 -3.73 -1.85 27.30
N GLU A 2 -4.24 -0.86 26.57
CA GLU A 2 -5.57 -0.93 25.96
C GLU A 2 -5.59 -2.01 24.89
N THR A 3 -6.42 -3.03 25.10
CA THR A 3 -6.68 -4.07 24.12
C THR A 3 -7.60 -3.47 23.05
N PHE A 4 -7.02 -3.14 21.89
CA PHE A 4 -7.75 -2.75 20.69
C PHE A 4 -8.56 -3.93 20.15
N ASN A 5 -9.70 -4.23 20.78
CA ASN A 5 -10.42 -5.49 20.62
C ASN A 5 -11.22 -5.62 19.31
N HIS A 6 -11.22 -4.64 18.40
CA HIS A 6 -11.98 -4.73 17.15
C HIS A 6 -11.29 -4.05 15.96
N ILE A 7 -10.01 -4.36 15.74
CA ILE A 7 -9.26 -3.85 14.57
C ILE A 7 -8.83 -5.01 13.67
N ASP A 8 -9.40 -5.04 12.46
CA ASP A 8 -9.09 -6.01 11.41
C ASP A 8 -8.31 -5.39 10.25
N ILE A 9 -7.51 -6.20 9.56
CA ILE A 9 -6.90 -5.85 8.28
C ILE A 9 -7.60 -6.64 7.20
N LYS A 10 -8.15 -5.96 6.20
CA LYS A 10 -8.73 -6.60 5.00
C LYS A 10 -7.92 -6.22 3.77
N LYS A 11 -7.69 -7.23 2.93
CA LYS A 11 -7.08 -7.09 1.61
C LYS A 11 -8.21 -7.08 0.58
N TYR A 12 -8.12 -6.18 -0.39
CA TYR A 12 -8.99 -6.18 -1.57
C TYR A 12 -8.13 -6.15 -2.82
N THR A 13 -8.21 -7.23 -3.59
CA THR A 13 -7.67 -7.33 -4.95
C THR A 13 -8.68 -6.83 -5.96
N ARG A 14 -8.27 -6.70 -7.23
CA ARG A 14 -9.17 -6.42 -8.34
C ARG A 14 -10.37 -7.38 -8.36
N GLU A 15 -10.12 -8.68 -8.22
CA GLU A 15 -11.17 -9.70 -8.29
C GLU A 15 -12.15 -9.58 -7.12
N ASP A 16 -11.66 -9.29 -5.90
CA ASP A 16 -12.52 -9.05 -4.74
C ASP A 16 -13.45 -7.86 -4.96
N LEU A 17 -12.93 -6.78 -5.55
CA LEU A 17 -13.70 -5.56 -5.83
C LEU A 17 -14.72 -5.77 -6.95
N LEU A 18 -14.34 -6.49 -8.01
CA LEU A 18 -15.27 -6.86 -9.09
C LEU A 18 -16.38 -7.78 -8.57
N TYR A 19 -16.02 -8.77 -7.76
CA TYR A 19 -16.98 -9.65 -7.09
C TYR A 19 -17.94 -8.86 -6.20
N LEU A 20 -17.43 -7.97 -5.35
CA LEU A 20 -18.25 -7.13 -4.47
C LEU A 20 -19.19 -6.22 -5.29
N ARG A 21 -18.71 -5.63 -6.37
CA ARG A 21 -19.51 -4.79 -7.28
C ARG A 21 -20.66 -5.56 -7.91
N ASN A 22 -20.41 -6.80 -8.32
CA ASN A 22 -21.38 -7.64 -9.01
C ASN A 22 -22.39 -8.28 -8.04
N THR A 23 -21.97 -8.64 -6.83
CA THR A 23 -22.80 -9.35 -5.85
C THR A 23 -23.57 -8.42 -4.92
N ASN A 24 -22.97 -7.30 -4.51
CA ASN A 24 -23.59 -6.36 -3.58
C ASN A 24 -23.18 -4.92 -3.92
N ASN A 25 -23.80 -4.36 -4.97
CA ASN A 25 -23.52 -3.02 -5.45
C ASN A 25 -23.77 -1.91 -4.40
N VAL A 26 -24.69 -2.13 -3.45
CA VAL A 26 -24.93 -1.18 -2.36
C VAL A 26 -23.71 -1.11 -1.44
N LEU A 27 -23.23 -2.26 -0.97
CA LEU A 27 -22.03 -2.35 -0.14
C LEU A 27 -20.78 -1.87 -0.89
N PHE A 28 -20.68 -2.19 -2.19
CA PHE A 28 -19.62 -1.68 -3.06
C PHE A 28 -19.59 -0.15 -3.10
N LYS A 29 -20.73 0.50 -3.32
CA LYS A 29 -20.83 1.98 -3.34
C LYS A 29 -20.51 2.61 -1.99
N MET A 30 -20.94 1.99 -0.89
CA MET A 30 -20.58 2.44 0.46
C MET A 30 -19.07 2.36 0.68
N PHE A 31 -18.44 1.24 0.31
CA PHE A 31 -17.00 1.07 0.40
C PHE A 31 -16.24 2.05 -0.49
N GLN A 32 -16.70 2.25 -1.73
CA GLN A 32 -16.14 3.24 -2.65
C GLN A 32 -16.13 4.63 -2.04
N LYS A 33 -17.25 5.06 -1.43
CA LYS A 33 -17.34 6.35 -0.74
C LYS A 33 -16.31 6.48 0.38
N GLN A 34 -16.13 5.43 1.20
CA GLN A 34 -15.13 5.43 2.28
C GLN A 34 -13.70 5.53 1.73
N VAL A 35 -13.40 4.83 0.63
CA VAL A 35 -12.09 4.91 -0.04
C VAL A 35 -11.86 6.32 -0.60
N ASP A 36 -12.87 6.92 -1.23
CA ASP A 36 -12.76 8.26 -1.81
C ASP A 36 -12.57 9.34 -0.72
N GLU A 37 -13.25 9.20 0.43
CA GLU A 37 -13.05 10.06 1.60
C GLU A 37 -11.60 10.01 2.11
N ILE A 38 -11.04 8.81 2.26
CA ILE A 38 -9.66 8.64 2.73
C ILE A 38 -8.64 9.07 1.69
N ALA A 39 -8.90 8.82 0.40
CA ALA A 39 -8.07 9.33 -0.69
C ALA A 39 -8.01 10.87 -0.66
N CYS A 40 -9.13 11.53 -0.40
CA CYS A 40 -9.20 12.99 -0.26
C CYS A 40 -8.41 13.49 0.95
N LEU A 41 -8.56 12.85 2.11
CA LEU A 41 -7.77 13.18 3.31
C LEU A 41 -6.27 12.99 3.08
N SER A 42 -5.89 11.87 2.45
CA SER A 42 -4.50 11.56 2.09
C SER A 42 -3.92 12.59 1.11
N SER A 43 -4.69 12.98 0.10
CA SER A 43 -4.33 14.01 -0.88
C SER A 43 -4.07 15.37 -0.20
N LYS A 44 -4.98 15.80 0.69
CA LYS A 44 -4.87 17.07 1.42
C LYS A 44 -3.63 17.09 2.32
N GLU A 45 -3.41 16.00 3.06
CA GLU A 45 -2.23 15.85 3.92
C GLU A 45 -0.91 15.93 3.13
N GLN A 46 -0.91 15.38 1.92
CA GLN A 46 0.23 15.40 1.01
C GLN A 46 0.30 16.66 0.13
N LYS A 47 -0.65 17.59 0.27
CA LYS A 47 -0.77 18.82 -0.53
C LYS A 47 -0.83 18.56 -2.04
N LEU A 48 -1.48 17.48 -2.46
CA LEU A 48 -1.69 17.14 -3.86
C LEU A 48 -2.91 17.88 -4.43
N CYS A 49 -2.89 18.18 -5.73
CA CYS A 49 -3.99 18.85 -6.43
C CYS A 49 -5.22 17.96 -6.65
N GLY A 50 -5.06 16.64 -6.53
CA GLY A 50 -6.12 15.65 -6.72
C GLY A 50 -5.79 14.31 -6.08
N THR A 51 -6.78 13.43 -5.99
CA THR A 51 -6.63 12.11 -5.39
C THR A 51 -5.89 11.14 -6.33
N LEU A 52 -4.88 10.45 -5.80
CA LEU A 52 -4.16 9.39 -6.53
C LEU A 52 -4.83 8.01 -6.40
N THR A 53 -5.66 7.85 -5.36
CA THR A 53 -6.34 6.59 -5.04
C THR A 53 -7.83 6.71 -5.34
N SER A 54 -8.37 5.74 -6.06
CA SER A 54 -9.81 5.54 -6.25
C SER A 54 -10.08 4.06 -6.53
N ILE A 55 -11.29 3.57 -6.25
CA ILE A 55 -11.65 2.17 -6.57
C ILE A 55 -11.47 1.87 -8.06
N ASN A 56 -11.82 2.82 -8.93
CA ASN A 56 -11.65 2.65 -10.37
C ASN A 56 -10.18 2.51 -10.76
N ASN A 57 -9.29 3.35 -10.20
CA ASN A 57 -7.85 3.23 -10.46
C ASN A 57 -7.30 1.90 -9.95
N ILE A 58 -7.73 1.46 -8.76
CA ILE A 58 -7.32 0.17 -8.17
C ILE A 58 -7.71 -0.99 -9.07
N ILE A 59 -8.95 -1.00 -9.59
CA ILE A 59 -9.42 -2.04 -10.50
C ILE A 59 -8.66 -1.97 -11.83
N ASN A 60 -8.60 -0.80 -12.47
CA ASN A 60 -8.06 -0.64 -13.83
C ASN A 60 -6.57 -0.98 -13.91
N GLU A 61 -5.78 -0.51 -12.94
CA GLU A 61 -4.33 -0.73 -12.89
C GLU A 61 -3.95 -2.02 -12.12
N ASN A 62 -4.94 -2.81 -11.71
CA ASN A 62 -4.75 -4.06 -10.95
C ASN A 62 -3.93 -3.87 -9.65
N TYR A 63 -4.17 -2.76 -8.95
CA TYR A 63 -3.59 -2.55 -7.63
C TYR A 63 -4.31 -3.40 -6.57
N THR A 64 -3.61 -3.66 -5.47
CA THR A 64 -4.17 -4.26 -4.26
C THR A 64 -4.18 -3.22 -3.15
N ILE A 65 -5.32 -3.09 -2.46
CA ILE A 65 -5.43 -2.19 -1.31
C ILE A 65 -5.55 -3.00 -0.01
N TYR A 66 -4.79 -2.58 1.00
CA TYR A 66 -4.88 -3.10 2.36
C TYR A 66 -5.54 -2.05 3.25
N CYS A 67 -6.69 -2.42 3.82
CA CYS A 67 -7.54 -1.55 4.61
C CYS A 67 -7.50 -1.99 6.07
N LEU A 68 -7.37 -1.04 7.00
CA LEU A 68 -7.56 -1.32 8.42
C LEU A 68 -8.92 -0.86 8.88
N ILE A 69 -9.74 -1.82 9.27
CA ILE A 69 -11.15 -1.63 9.57
C ILE A 69 -11.33 -1.73 11.08
N HIS A 70 -12.06 -0.77 11.62
CA HIS A 70 -12.66 -0.79 12.95
C HIS A 70 -14.17 -0.96 12.80
N THR A 71 -14.89 -1.22 13.91
CA THR A 71 -16.36 -1.33 13.92
C THR A 71 -17.06 -0.17 13.22
N ASP A 72 -16.46 1.02 13.24
CA ASP A 72 -17.04 2.25 12.73
C ASP A 72 -16.51 2.67 11.34
N GLY A 73 -15.62 1.88 10.73
CA GLY A 73 -15.10 2.15 9.37
C GLY A 73 -13.58 2.03 9.23
N LEU A 74 -13.04 2.62 8.17
CA LEU A 74 -11.62 2.56 7.82
C LEU A 74 -10.84 3.62 8.64
N ILE A 75 -9.90 3.19 9.47
CA ILE A 75 -9.23 4.07 10.47
C ILE A 75 -7.75 4.32 10.15
N GLY A 76 -7.01 3.27 9.78
CA GLY A 76 -5.58 3.34 9.45
C GLY A 76 -4.62 3.22 10.64
N PHE A 77 -3.67 2.28 10.55
CA PHE A 77 -2.48 2.13 11.40
C PHE A 77 -1.33 1.61 10.52
N ILE A 78 -0.43 2.52 10.15
CA ILE A 78 0.59 2.30 9.11
C ILE A 78 1.48 1.08 9.42
N LYS A 79 1.98 0.93 10.66
CA LYS A 79 2.93 -0.16 10.99
C LYS A 79 2.33 -1.56 10.83
N LYS A 80 1.15 -1.80 11.41
CA LYS A 80 0.52 -3.14 11.41
C LYS A 80 0.10 -3.53 9.98
N ILE A 81 -0.49 -2.59 9.23
CA ILE A 81 -0.87 -2.79 7.83
C ILE A 81 0.37 -3.03 6.97
N PHE A 82 1.42 -2.23 7.13
CA PHE A 82 2.62 -2.35 6.29
C PHE A 82 3.32 -3.70 6.51
N ASN A 83 3.47 -4.14 7.77
CA ASN A 83 4.03 -5.47 8.05
C ASN A 83 3.15 -6.61 7.53
N PHE A 84 1.83 -6.48 7.61
CA PHE A 84 0.91 -7.44 7.02
C PHE A 84 1.07 -7.53 5.51
N MET A 85 1.12 -6.38 4.82
CA MET A 85 1.33 -6.31 3.37
C MET A 85 2.66 -6.96 2.96
N LEU A 86 3.75 -6.71 3.67
CA LEU A 86 5.05 -7.35 3.39
C LEU A 86 4.97 -8.88 3.52
N LYS A 87 4.34 -9.37 4.59
CA LYS A 87 4.18 -10.81 4.84
C LYS A 87 3.28 -11.47 3.80
N ASP A 88 2.16 -10.83 3.46
CA ASP A 88 1.19 -11.34 2.48
C ASP A 88 1.78 -11.43 1.06
N ASN A 89 2.73 -10.54 0.71
CA ASN A 89 3.42 -10.56 -0.58
C ASN A 89 4.77 -11.30 -0.57
N ASP A 90 5.13 -11.93 0.55
CA ASP A 90 6.45 -12.55 0.77
C ASP A 90 7.63 -11.68 0.27
N ILE A 91 7.58 -10.39 0.64
CA ILE A 91 8.54 -9.39 0.16
C ILE A 91 9.14 -8.61 1.32
N SER A 92 10.45 -8.34 1.22
CA SER A 92 11.13 -7.44 2.15
C SER A 92 10.88 -5.98 1.78
N ALA A 93 10.78 -5.09 2.78
CA ALA A 93 10.73 -3.65 2.57
C ALA A 93 11.90 -3.14 1.71
N PHE A 94 13.06 -3.79 1.79
CA PHE A 94 14.25 -3.43 1.00
C PHE A 94 14.07 -3.67 -0.50
N CYS A 95 13.15 -4.56 -0.89
CA CYS A 95 12.86 -4.89 -2.29
C CYS A 95 11.78 -4.00 -2.92
N LEU A 96 11.25 -3.03 -2.18
CA LEU A 96 10.21 -2.11 -2.66
C LEU A 96 10.80 -0.80 -3.16
N CYS A 97 10.19 -0.26 -4.21
CA CYS A 97 10.31 1.15 -4.58
C CYS A 97 9.10 1.92 -4.02
N TYR A 98 9.36 3.10 -3.48
CA TYR A 98 8.35 3.98 -2.91
C TYR A 98 8.14 5.15 -3.85
N ASP A 99 6.92 5.34 -4.36
CA ASP A 99 6.59 6.46 -5.25
C ASP A 99 6.48 7.75 -4.44
N ASN A 100 7.39 8.70 -4.72
CA ASN A 100 7.47 10.03 -4.12
C ASN A 100 7.07 10.11 -2.62
N PRO A 101 7.67 9.29 -1.72
CA PRO A 101 7.18 9.13 -0.36
C PRO A 101 7.30 10.43 0.43
N SER A 102 6.24 10.78 1.16
CA SER A 102 6.24 11.93 2.07
C SER A 102 7.35 11.81 3.13
N TYR A 103 7.76 12.93 3.71
CA TYR A 103 8.76 12.95 4.79
C TYR A 103 8.34 12.07 5.99
N LYS A 104 7.04 12.02 6.29
CA LYS A 104 6.48 11.15 7.34
C LYS A 104 6.69 9.67 7.00
N LEU A 105 6.43 9.26 5.76
CA LEU A 105 6.66 7.88 5.31
C LEU A 105 8.16 7.55 5.31
N GLN A 106 9.02 8.45 4.86
CA GLN A 106 10.47 8.25 4.91
C GLN A 106 10.97 8.06 6.35
N ASN A 107 10.47 8.84 7.31
CA ASN A 107 10.83 8.69 8.72
C ASN A 107 10.29 7.38 9.32
N PHE A 108 9.08 6.97 8.93
CA PHE A 108 8.55 5.65 9.27
C PHE A 108 9.48 4.53 8.77
N LEU A 109 9.88 4.60 7.51
CA LEU A 109 10.77 3.61 6.88
C LEU A 109 12.12 3.54 7.60
N LYS A 110 12.75 4.69 7.86
CA LYS A 110 14.00 4.78 8.62
C LYS A 110 13.85 4.21 10.03
N LYS A 111 12.77 4.54 10.75
CA LYS A 111 12.56 4.10 12.14
C LYS A 111 12.42 2.59 12.26
N TYR A 112 11.70 1.93 11.34
CA TYR A 112 11.33 0.52 11.49
C TYR A 112 12.17 -0.45 10.66
N PHE A 113 12.92 0.03 9.67
CA PHE A 113 13.72 -0.82 8.78
C PHE A 113 15.20 -0.38 8.73
N SER A 114 15.69 0.29 9.78
CA SER A 114 17.13 0.57 9.99
C SER A 114 17.92 -0.69 10.39
N PRO A 115 19.25 -0.74 10.14
CA PRO A 115 20.11 0.32 9.57
C PRO A 115 20.16 0.26 8.04
N CYS A 116 19.47 1.18 7.35
CA CYS A 116 19.50 1.29 5.88
C CYS A 116 19.28 2.75 5.43
N VAL A 117 19.90 3.13 4.30
CA VAL A 117 19.81 4.49 3.73
C VAL A 117 18.74 4.52 2.62
N LEU A 118 17.93 5.58 2.56
CA LEU A 118 16.99 5.83 1.46
C LEU A 118 17.68 6.63 0.36
N ILE A 119 17.53 6.20 -0.89
CA ILE A 119 18.17 6.80 -2.08
C ILE A 119 17.07 7.25 -3.05
N LYS A 120 17.01 8.55 -3.34
CA LYS A 120 16.10 9.14 -4.32
C LYS A 120 16.60 8.87 -5.75
N GLN A 121 15.70 8.41 -6.60
CA GLN A 121 15.95 8.12 -8.01
C GLN A 121 15.47 9.28 -8.91
N PRO A 122 15.97 9.40 -10.16
CA PRO A 122 15.55 10.44 -11.09
C PRO A 122 14.05 10.42 -11.43
N ASN A 123 13.41 9.25 -11.36
CA ASN A 123 11.98 9.04 -11.66
C ASN A 123 11.06 9.25 -10.44
N HIS A 124 11.50 10.03 -9.45
CA HIS A 124 10.77 10.34 -8.20
C HIS A 124 10.56 9.17 -7.23
N PHE A 125 10.91 7.94 -7.61
CA PHE A 125 10.94 6.83 -6.67
C PHE A 125 12.07 6.97 -5.64
N VAL A 126 11.85 6.40 -4.47
CA VAL A 126 12.87 6.24 -3.44
C VAL A 126 13.00 4.75 -3.14
N ILE A 127 14.24 4.27 -3.03
CA ILE A 127 14.57 2.88 -2.71
C ILE A 127 15.48 2.82 -1.49
N PHE A 128 15.57 1.65 -0.85
CA PHE A 128 16.63 1.41 0.12
C PHE A 128 17.96 1.12 -0.57
N SER A 129 19.08 1.44 0.08
CA SER A 129 20.44 1.14 -0.39
C SER A 129 20.68 -0.34 -0.69
N ASN A 130 19.89 -1.23 -0.07
CA ASN A 130 19.99 -2.68 -0.24
C ASN A 130 19.07 -3.22 -1.34
N TYR A 131 18.32 -2.35 -2.03
CA TYR A 131 17.37 -2.74 -3.07
C TYR A 131 17.99 -3.67 -4.09
N PHE A 132 19.14 -3.30 -4.66
CA PHE A 132 19.83 -4.13 -5.66
C PHE A 132 20.59 -5.33 -5.09
N LYS A 133 20.82 -5.39 -3.78
CA LYS A 133 21.54 -6.53 -3.15
C LYS A 133 20.64 -7.77 -3.03
N ASN A 134 19.35 -7.54 -2.84
CA ASN A 134 18.35 -8.61 -2.72
C ASN A 134 17.68 -8.95 -4.04
N VAL A 135 17.99 -8.22 -5.13
CA VAL A 135 17.77 -8.69 -6.51
C VAL A 135 18.80 -9.76 -6.78
N SER A 136 18.66 -10.90 -6.10
CA SER A 136 19.38 -12.10 -6.48
C SER A 136 18.99 -12.42 -7.92
N ILE A 137 20.01 -12.61 -8.74
CA ILE A 137 20.05 -12.76 -10.20
C ILE A 137 19.05 -13.80 -10.78
N LYS A 138 18.30 -14.53 -9.94
CA LYS A 138 17.30 -15.55 -10.34
C LYS A 138 16.27 -15.05 -11.37
N LYS A 139 15.79 -13.81 -11.30
CA LYS A 139 14.78 -13.30 -12.26
C LYS A 139 15.35 -12.81 -13.60
N VAL A 140 16.67 -12.58 -13.70
CA VAL A 140 17.29 -12.18 -14.97
C VAL A 140 17.46 -13.39 -15.88
N TYR A 141 17.82 -14.56 -15.33
CA TYR A 141 17.96 -15.79 -16.12
C TYR A 141 16.63 -16.37 -16.60
N GLU A 142 15.53 -16.27 -15.82
CA GLU A 142 14.21 -16.75 -16.27
C GLU A 142 13.61 -15.92 -17.43
N ARG A 143 14.06 -14.67 -17.61
CA ARG A 143 13.60 -13.80 -18.71
C ARG A 143 14.42 -13.93 -20.00
N ILE A 144 15.63 -14.45 -19.92
CA ILE A 144 16.50 -14.66 -21.10
C ILE A 144 16.33 -16.09 -21.65
N SER A 145 15.70 -16.99 -20.88
CA SER A 145 15.52 -18.40 -21.22
C SER A 145 14.13 -18.76 -21.76
N ASN A 146 13.28 -17.77 -22.06
CA ASN A 146 11.95 -17.94 -22.69
C ASN A 146 11.86 -17.10 -23.96
#